data_AF-A0A0A6PFM4-F1
#
_entry.id   AF-A0A0A6PFM4-F1
#
_cell.length_a   1.000
_cell.length_b   1.000
_cell.length_c   1.000
_cell.angle_alpha   90.00
_cell.angle_beta   90.00
_cell.angle_gamma   90.00
#
_symmetry.space_group_name_H-M   'P 1'
#
loop_
_entity.id
_entity.type
_entity.pdbx_description
1 polymer ?
#
loop_
_entity_poly.entity_id
_entity_poly.type
_entity_poly.pdbx_seq_one_letter_code
_entity_poly.pdbx_strand_id
1 'polypeptide(L)'
;MSLPITEQHWLKQQLNHLLLKTLPENPTLEQAIEFYLSDKCSLGRAAELAGVTRWEIMDILSKRGIPTNGGHEFTTDEIETMQNVFEVRYGSRK
;
A
#
# COMPACT_ATOMS: atom_id res chain seq x y z
N MET A 1 26.29 2.35 -18.35
CA MET A 1 25.85 2.37 -19.76
C MET A 1 24.40 2.81 -19.75
N SER A 2 24.08 4.01 -20.23
CA SER A 2 22.69 4.51 -20.25
C SER A 2 21.98 4.00 -21.50
N LEU A 3 20.68 3.74 -21.37
CA LEU A 3 19.84 3.36 -22.51
C LEU A 3 19.83 4.49 -23.56
N PRO A 4 19.74 4.18 -24.86
CA PRO A 4 19.47 5.16 -25.90
C PRO A 4 18.22 6.01 -25.60
N ILE A 5 18.24 7.29 -25.95
CA ILE A 5 17.12 8.23 -25.66
C ILE A 5 15.78 7.71 -26.16
N THR A 6 15.75 7.04 -27.32
CA THR A 6 14.54 6.46 -27.90
C THR A 6 13.97 5.32 -27.04
N GLU A 7 14.84 4.48 -26.47
CA GLU A 7 14.44 3.41 -25.55
C GLU A 7 13.99 3.97 -24.20
N GLN A 8 14.66 5.02 -23.70
CA GLN A 8 14.20 5.74 -22.51
C GLN A 8 12.81 6.35 -22.72
N HIS A 9 12.56 6.95 -23.88
CA HIS A 9 11.26 7.54 -24.21
C HIS A 9 10.16 6.48 -24.31
N TRP A 10 10.42 5.37 -25.01
CA TRP A 10 9.50 4.24 -25.09
C TRP A 10 9.22 3.66 -23.70
N LEU A 11 10.25 3.43 -22.88
CA LEU A 11 10.11 2.89 -21.54
C LEU A 11 9.26 3.80 -20.67
N LYS A 12 9.48 5.12 -20.74
CA LYS A 12 8.68 6.11 -20.02
C LYS A 12 7.22 6.10 -20.49
N GLN A 13 6.97 5.97 -21.79
CA GLN A 13 5.60 5.87 -22.32
C GLN A 13 4.92 4.57 -21.90
N GLN A 14 5.63 3.43 -21.92
CA GLN A 14 5.09 2.15 -21.47
C GLN A 14 4.86 2.09 -19.97
N LEU A 15 5.81 2.60 -19.18
CA LEU A 15 5.61 2.80 -17.74
C LEU A 15 4.41 3.69 -17.49
N ASN A 16 4.30 4.84 -18.17
CA ASN A 16 3.13 5.69 -18.03
C ASN A 16 1.85 4.97 -18.43
N HIS A 17 1.84 4.16 -19.50
CA HIS A 17 0.67 3.39 -19.93
C HIS A 17 0.26 2.31 -18.93
N LEU A 18 1.25 1.60 -18.35
CA LEU A 18 1.04 0.60 -17.30
C LEU A 18 0.64 1.23 -15.96
N LEU A 19 1.16 2.43 -15.68
CA LEU A 19 0.88 3.24 -14.50
C LEU A 19 -0.31 4.20 -14.73
N LEU A 20 -0.96 4.17 -15.90
CA LEU A 20 -2.05 5.08 -16.31
C LEU A 20 -3.38 4.80 -15.59
N LYS A 21 -3.31 4.29 -14.37
CA LYS A 21 -4.16 4.75 -13.26
C LYS A 21 -3.50 5.99 -12.64
N THR A 22 -3.29 7.06 -13.43
CA THR A 22 -2.83 8.33 -12.85
C THR A 22 -3.96 8.89 -12.02
N LEU A 23 -3.87 8.68 -10.71
CA LEU A 23 -4.76 9.32 -9.75
C LEU A 23 -4.55 10.84 -9.84
N PRO A 24 -5.60 11.65 -9.67
CA PRO A 24 -5.47 13.10 -9.63
C PRO A 24 -4.41 13.52 -8.60
N GLU A 25 -3.73 14.64 -8.85
CA GLU A 25 -2.60 15.07 -8.01
C GLU A 25 -3.04 15.54 -6.61
N ASN A 26 -4.25 16.08 -6.48
CA ASN A 26 -4.79 16.61 -5.21
C ASN A 26 -6.25 16.17 -5.00
N PRO A 27 -6.52 14.88 -4.76
CA PRO A 27 -7.86 14.42 -4.44
C PRO A 27 -8.30 14.91 -3.06
N THR A 28 -9.61 15.01 -2.86
CA THR A 28 -10.15 15.13 -1.49
C THR A 28 -9.84 13.85 -0.70
N LEU A 29 -9.92 13.94 0.63
CA LEU A 29 -9.78 12.79 1.52
C LEU A 29 -10.71 11.64 1.13
N GLU A 30 -11.99 11.93 0.87
CA GLU A 30 -12.97 10.97 0.34
C GLU A 30 -12.53 10.31 -0.96
N GLN A 31 -12.01 11.08 -1.92
CA GLN A 31 -11.53 10.55 -3.20
C GLN A 31 -10.30 9.65 -3.00
N ALA A 32 -9.39 10.03 -2.11
CA ALA A 32 -8.22 9.20 -1.78
C ALA A 32 -8.63 7.88 -1.11
N ILE A 33 -9.63 7.92 -0.21
CA ILE A 33 -10.22 6.72 0.39
C ILE A 33 -10.87 5.84 -0.68
N GLU A 34 -11.65 6.41 -1.60
CA GLU A 34 -12.26 5.68 -2.72
C GLU A 34 -11.20 5.00 -3.59
N PHE A 35 -10.06 5.65 -3.83
CA PHE A 35 -8.96 5.05 -4.59
C PHE A 35 -8.32 3.87 -3.87
N TYR A 36 -8.18 3.94 -2.55
CA TYR A 36 -7.74 2.80 -1.74
C TYR A 36 -8.76 1.65 -1.81
N LEU A 37 -10.05 1.94 -1.57
CA LEU A 37 -11.11 0.93 -1.56
C LEU A 37 -11.34 0.27 -2.92
N SER A 38 -11.07 0.99 -4.01
CA SER A 38 -11.15 0.47 -5.38
C SER A 38 -9.84 -0.12 -5.92
N ASP A 39 -8.86 -0.37 -5.04
CA ASP A 39 -7.56 -0.96 -5.36
C ASP A 39 -6.82 -0.22 -6.50
N LYS A 40 -6.96 1.11 -6.50
CA LYS A 40 -6.23 2.01 -7.40
C LYS A 40 -4.92 2.50 -6.77
N CYS A 41 -4.81 2.45 -5.45
CA CYS A 41 -3.56 2.73 -4.74
C CYS A 41 -3.49 2.04 -3.39
N SER A 42 -2.28 1.99 -2.83
CA SER A 42 -2.07 1.53 -1.45
C SER A 42 -2.59 2.55 -0.44
N LEU A 43 -2.82 2.10 0.79
CA LEU A 43 -3.22 2.96 1.91
C LEU A 43 -2.23 4.12 2.15
N GLY A 44 -0.93 3.84 2.05
CA GLY A 44 0.11 4.88 2.18
C GLY A 44 0.06 5.91 1.06
N ARG A 45 -0.23 5.48 -0.18
CA ARG A 45 -0.38 6.39 -1.31
C ARG A 45 -1.66 7.22 -1.23
N ALA A 46 -2.76 6.66 -0.71
CA ALA A 46 -3.97 7.43 -0.42
C ALA A 46 -3.71 8.55 0.62
N ALA A 47 -2.96 8.22 1.68
CA ALA A 47 -2.58 9.20 2.72
C ALA A 47 -1.72 10.33 2.14
N GLU A 48 -0.72 9.99 1.33
CA GLU A 48 0.11 10.96 0.63
C GLU A 48 -0.71 11.89 -0.27
N LEU A 49 -1.61 11.34 -1.09
CA LEU A 49 -2.46 12.10 -2.00
C LEU A 49 -3.42 13.06 -1.26
N ALA A 50 -3.91 12.68 -0.09
CA ALA A 50 -4.81 13.51 0.72
C ALA A 50 -4.07 14.45 1.69
N GLY A 51 -2.74 14.38 1.78
CA GLY A 51 -1.96 15.21 2.70
C GLY A 51 -2.20 14.88 4.19
N VAL A 52 -2.55 13.63 4.50
CA VAL A 52 -2.82 13.14 5.86
C VAL A 52 -1.90 11.98 6.22
N THR A 53 -1.89 11.57 7.48
CA THR A 53 -1.18 10.37 7.91
C THR A 53 -1.96 9.11 7.53
N ARG A 54 -1.22 8.00 7.39
CA ARG A 54 -1.82 6.65 7.23
C ARG A 54 -2.82 6.33 8.35
N TRP A 55 -2.54 6.77 9.58
CA TRP A 55 -3.38 6.51 10.75
C TRP A 55 -4.73 7.22 10.69
N GLU A 56 -4.78 8.44 10.17
CA GLU A 56 -6.04 9.18 9.99
C GLU A 56 -6.97 8.44 9.01
N ILE A 57 -6.44 7.91 7.91
CA ILE A 57 -7.26 7.09 7.00
C ILE A 57 -7.71 5.79 7.68
N MET A 58 -6.85 5.11 8.44
CA MET A 58 -7.22 3.90 9.17
C MET A 58 -8.32 4.14 10.21
N ASP A 59 -8.24 5.24 10.96
CA ASP A 59 -9.26 5.64 11.94
C ASP A 59 -10.60 5.90 11.26
N ILE A 60 -10.60 6.60 10.11
CA ILE A 60 -11.81 6.83 9.32
C ILE A 60 -12.42 5.51 8.82
N LEU A 61 -11.60 4.60 8.31
CA LEU A 61 -12.07 3.30 7.83
C LEU A 61 -12.62 2.44 8.97
N SER A 62 -11.96 2.45 10.13
CA SER A 62 -12.43 1.78 11.35
C SER A 62 -13.78 2.32 11.82
N LYS A 63 -13.94 3.65 11.87
CA LYS A 63 -15.21 4.32 12.19
C LYS A 63 -16.34 3.98 11.20
N ARG A 64 -16.00 3.62 9.97
CA ARG A 64 -16.93 3.14 8.93
C ARG A 64 -17.19 1.63 8.98
N GLY A 65 -16.54 0.90 9.90
CA GLY A 65 -16.62 -0.56 9.98
C GLY A 65 -15.93 -1.27 8.81
N ILE A 66 -15.01 -0.60 8.12
CA ILE A 66 -14.27 -1.17 6.99
C ILE A 66 -12.94 -1.73 7.52
N PRO A 67 -12.73 -3.06 7.46
CA PRO A 67 -11.48 -3.66 7.89
C PRO A 67 -10.35 -3.23 6.95
N THR A 68 -9.20 -2.84 7.52
CA THR A 68 -8.00 -2.55 6.76
C THR A 68 -6.99 -3.66 6.96
N ASN A 69 -6.39 -4.16 5.88
CA ASN A 69 -5.35 -5.20 5.93
C ASN A 69 -4.11 -4.80 6.75
N GLY A 70 -4.00 -3.52 7.14
CA GLY A 70 -2.90 -2.97 7.91
C GLY A 70 -3.23 -2.65 9.37
N GLY A 71 -4.40 -3.08 9.85
CA GLY A 71 -4.90 -2.90 11.21
C GLY A 71 -5.38 -4.21 11.84
N HIS A 72 -4.84 -5.36 11.41
CA HIS A 72 -4.99 -6.57 12.20
C HIS A 72 -4.15 -6.39 13.47
N GLU A 73 -4.80 -6.09 14.59
CA GLU A 73 -4.20 -6.41 15.88
C GLU A 73 -4.05 -7.91 15.89
N PHE A 74 -2.83 -8.41 15.72
CA PHE A 74 -2.59 -9.84 15.85
C PHE A 74 -2.99 -10.23 17.27
N THR A 75 -3.90 -11.19 17.35
CA THR A 75 -4.21 -11.84 18.61
C THR A 75 -2.95 -12.50 19.15
N THR A 76 -2.89 -12.71 20.47
CA THR A 76 -1.78 -13.41 21.11
C THR A 76 -1.49 -14.76 20.42
N ASP A 77 -2.55 -15.48 20.02
CA ASP A 77 -2.47 -16.79 19.36
C ASP A 77 -1.85 -16.70 17.96
N GLU A 78 -2.13 -15.63 17.21
CA GLU A 78 -1.53 -15.40 15.90
C GLU A 78 -0.05 -15.03 16.02
N ILE A 79 0.30 -14.21 17.01
CA ILE A 79 1.70 -13.87 17.31
C ILE A 79 2.48 -15.12 17.69
N GLU A 80 1.92 -15.98 18.54
CA GLU A 80 2.53 -17.26 18.95
C GLU A 80 2.72 -18.19 17.74
N THR A 81 1.71 -18.28 16.87
CA THR A 81 1.80 -19.07 15.64
C THR A 81 2.91 -18.56 14.72
N MET A 82 3.04 -17.24 14.56
CA MET A 82 4.10 -16.64 13.76
C MET A 82 5.50 -16.88 14.35
N GLN A 83 5.63 -16.82 15.68
CA GLN A 83 6.89 -17.14 16.38
C GLN A 83 7.30 -18.60 16.17
N ASN A 84 6.37 -19.55 16.33
CA ASN A 84 6.61 -20.96 16.10
C ASN A 84 7.07 -21.25 14.66
N VAL A 85 6.43 -20.64 13.66
CA VAL A 85 6.84 -20.77 12.26
C VAL A 85 8.25 -20.20 12.03
N PHE A 86 8.58 -19.09 12.68
CA PHE A 86 9.92 -18.49 12.62
C PHE A 86 10.99 -19.41 13.22
N GLU A 87 10.74 -19.99 14.40
CA GLU A 87 11.67 -20.91 15.07
C GLU A 87 11.89 -22.20 14.26
N VAL A 88 10.84 -22.78 13.71
CA VAL A 88 10.95 -23.99 12.88
C VAL A 88 11.75 -23.71 11.59
N ARG A 89 11.54 -22.55 10.97
CA ARG A 89 12.15 -22.23 9.67
C ARG A 89 13.57 -21.65 9.77
N TYR A 90 13.88 -20.95 10.84
CA TYR A 90 15.14 -20.19 10.98
C TYR A 90 15.94 -20.50 12.26
N GLY A 91 15.39 -21.28 13.20
CA GLY A 91 16.02 -21.61 14.48
C GLY A 91 17.18 -22.60 14.39
N SER A 92 17.45 -23.19 13.22
CA SER A 92 18.64 -24.04 12.99
C SER A 92 19.82 -23.22 12.46
N ARG A 93 20.28 -22.25 13.25
CA ARG A 93 21.65 -21.71 13.19
C ARG A 93 22.12 -21.43 14.62
N LYS A 94 22.59 -22.47 15.29
CA LYS A 94 23.57 -22.36 16.37
C LYS A 94 24.84 -23.05 15.92
#